data_AF-F0GEL8-F1
#
_entry.id   AF-F0GEL8-F1
#
_cell.length_a   1.000
_cell.length_b   1.000
_cell.length_c   1.000
_cell.angle_alpha   90.00
_cell.angle_beta   90.00
_cell.angle_gamma   90.00
#
_symmetry.space_group_name_H-M   'P 1'
#
loop_
_entity.id
_entity.type
_entity.pdbx_description
1 polymer ?
#
loop_
_entity_poly.entity_id
_entity_poly.type
_entity_poly.pdbx_seq_one_letter_code
_entity_poly.pdbx_strand_id
1 'polypeptide(L)'
;EIADRVRAAVPADRLIHLVLGSERHPAHLADTHFDAQWNSCGERALHRLTGGDAPGHEGISTHQSIHTLARALTAAGAAFQPAAPGEGMAAEGALPLTSLVLSDGAWRHGVREQEAGLAALALSLLTPQIPLVFDETARDADRAHFVQSALAVRAKLISPRLSDCRPQS
;
A
#
# COMPACT_ATOMS: atom_id res chain seq x y z
N GLU A 1 8.90 16.54 -13.77
CA GLU A 1 9.82 16.20 -14.90
C GLU A 1 9.56 14.81 -15.49
N ILE A 2 9.78 13.68 -14.79
CA ILE A 2 9.56 12.35 -15.40
C ILE A 2 8.08 12.02 -15.62
N ALA A 3 7.22 12.29 -14.65
CA ALA A 3 5.78 12.05 -14.75
C ALA A 3 5.16 12.83 -15.91
N ASP A 4 5.50 14.12 -16.01
CA ASP A 4 5.01 15.00 -17.09
C ASP A 4 5.47 14.52 -18.46
N ARG A 5 6.73 14.10 -18.58
CA ARG A 5 7.27 13.55 -19.83
C ARG A 5 6.57 12.27 -20.25
N VAL A 6 6.28 11.37 -19.31
CA VAL A 6 5.54 10.13 -19.60
C VAL A 6 4.12 10.45 -20.06
N ARG A 7 3.41 11.35 -19.36
CA ARG A 7 2.05 11.75 -19.73
C ARG A 7 2.02 12.44 -21.10
N ALA A 8 2.98 13.32 -21.40
CA ALA A 8 3.08 13.99 -22.70
C ALA A 8 3.41 13.03 -23.85
N ALA A 9 4.09 11.92 -23.57
CA ALA A 9 4.46 10.92 -24.57
C ALA A 9 3.35 9.90 -24.88
N VAL A 10 2.27 9.89 -24.09
CA VAL A 10 1.21 8.87 -24.21
C VAL A 10 -0.02 9.46 -24.90
N PRO A 11 -0.62 8.74 -25.87
CA PRO A 11 -1.88 9.13 -26.49
C PRO A 11 -2.98 9.45 -25.47
N ALA A 12 -3.72 10.54 -25.71
CA ALA A 12 -4.75 11.04 -24.80
C ALA A 12 -5.93 10.09 -24.57
N ASP A 13 -6.09 9.07 -25.43
CA ASP A 13 -7.12 8.02 -25.31
C ASP A 13 -6.71 6.89 -24.36
N ARG A 14 -5.49 6.92 -23.81
CA ARG A 14 -5.01 5.92 -22.83
C ARG A 14 -4.98 6.48 -21.41
N LEU A 15 -5.54 5.71 -20.48
CA LEU A 15 -5.40 5.95 -19.05
C LEU A 15 -4.01 5.50 -18.58
N ILE A 16 -3.31 6.38 -17.87
CA ILE A 16 -2.06 6.06 -17.18
C ILE A 16 -2.17 6.40 -15.70
N HIS A 17 -1.78 5.41 -14.90
CA HIS A 17 -1.56 5.56 -13.46
C HIS A 17 -0.08 5.40 -13.16
N LEU A 18 0.55 6.44 -12.62
CA LEU A 18 1.94 6.45 -12.20
C LEU A 18 2.01 6.21 -10.69
N VAL A 19 2.73 5.16 -10.30
CA VAL A 19 2.95 4.79 -8.90
C VAL A 19 4.39 5.11 -8.49
N LEU A 20 4.56 5.89 -7.43
CA LEU A 20 5.86 6.25 -6.89
C LEU A 20 6.38 5.19 -5.91
N GLY A 21 7.50 4.55 -6.22
CA GLY A 21 8.29 3.77 -5.27
C GLY A 21 9.39 4.63 -4.66
N SER A 22 9.20 5.12 -3.43
CA SER A 22 10.16 6.01 -2.76
C SER A 22 10.21 5.74 -1.26
N GLU A 23 11.43 5.60 -0.73
CA GLU A 23 11.68 5.51 0.73
C GLU A 23 11.48 6.85 1.45
N ARG A 24 11.32 7.96 0.72
CA ARG A 24 11.10 9.28 1.31
C ARG A 24 9.65 9.54 1.74
N HIS A 25 8.70 8.75 1.23
CA HIS A 25 7.28 8.81 1.57
C HIS A 25 6.70 10.25 1.63
N PRO A 26 6.65 10.97 0.50
CA PRO A 26 6.15 12.35 0.50
C PRO A 26 4.72 12.43 1.08
N ALA A 27 4.44 13.51 1.81
CA ALA A 27 3.09 13.75 2.34
C ALA A 27 2.10 14.12 1.23
N HIS A 28 2.56 14.83 0.19
CA HIS A 28 1.74 15.28 -0.93
C HIS A 28 2.26 14.71 -2.25
N LEU A 29 1.38 14.06 -3.02
CA LEU A 29 1.70 13.57 -4.36
C LEU A 29 1.54 14.65 -5.44
N ALA A 30 0.79 15.73 -5.16
CA ALA A 30 0.58 16.83 -6.10
C ALA A 30 1.91 17.41 -6.61
N ASP A 31 2.90 17.57 -5.73
CA ASP A 31 4.24 18.08 -6.07
C ASP A 31 5.07 17.10 -6.92
N THR A 32 4.62 15.85 -7.04
CA THR A 32 5.33 14.78 -7.74
C THR A 32 4.69 14.43 -9.08
N HIS A 33 3.42 14.81 -9.30
CA HIS A 33 2.60 14.43 -10.45
C HIS A 33 2.35 12.91 -10.62
N PHE A 34 2.54 12.13 -9.54
CA PHE A 34 2.18 10.71 -9.44
C PHE A 34 0.76 10.53 -8.87
N ASP A 35 0.10 9.42 -9.21
CA ASP A 35 -1.29 9.13 -8.80
C ASP A 35 -1.38 8.35 -7.48
N ALA A 36 -0.33 7.58 -7.19
CA ALA A 36 -0.24 6.77 -5.97
C ALA A 36 1.23 6.60 -5.54
N GLN A 37 1.44 6.11 -4.33
CA GLN A 37 2.76 5.66 -3.85
C GLN A 37 2.71 4.27 -3.22
N TRP A 38 3.83 3.57 -3.27
CA TRP A 38 4.00 2.32 -2.55
C TRP A 38 4.18 2.56 -1.05
N ASN A 39 3.33 1.92 -0.26
CA ASN A 39 3.39 1.91 1.20
C ASN A 39 4.37 0.85 1.72
N SER A 40 5.67 1.04 1.46
CA SER A 40 6.70 0.08 1.90
C SER A 40 6.80 -0.03 3.42
N CYS A 41 6.43 1.00 4.18
CA CYS A 41 6.30 0.92 5.64
C CYS A 41 5.26 -0.09 6.10
N GLY A 42 4.05 -0.07 5.50
CA GLY A 42 3.01 -1.06 5.78
C GLY A 42 3.41 -2.46 5.38
N GLU A 43 4.04 -2.61 4.20
CA GLU A 43 4.58 -3.89 3.72
C GLU A 43 5.63 -4.48 4.67
N ARG A 44 6.63 -3.68 5.09
CA ARG A 44 7.67 -4.12 6.04
C ARG A 44 7.08 -4.49 7.41
N ALA A 45 6.09 -3.73 7.88
CA ALA A 45 5.41 -4.03 9.13
C ALA A 45 4.63 -5.36 9.06
N LEU A 46 3.88 -5.60 7.97
CA LEU A 46 3.22 -6.88 7.71
C LEU A 46 4.23 -8.03 7.67
N HIS A 47 5.33 -7.85 6.92
CA HIS A 47 6.37 -8.87 6.79
C HIS A 47 6.92 -9.28 8.15
N ARG A 48 7.33 -8.31 8.99
CA ARG A 48 7.85 -8.57 10.35
C ARG A 48 6.84 -9.26 11.26
N LEU A 49 5.57 -8.84 11.22
CA LEU A 49 4.52 -9.43 12.08
C LEU A 49 4.19 -10.89 11.73
N THR A 50 4.47 -11.31 10.51
CA THR A 50 4.21 -12.67 10.02
C THR A 50 5.44 -13.60 10.05
N GLY A 51 6.44 -13.26 10.85
CA GLY A 51 7.64 -14.10 11.00
C GLY A 51 8.74 -13.86 9.97
N GLY A 52 8.70 -12.75 9.23
CA GLY A 52 9.79 -12.34 8.37
C GLY A 52 10.94 -11.73 9.16
N ASP A 53 12.12 -12.34 9.12
CA ASP A 53 13.37 -11.76 9.61
C ASP A 53 13.80 -10.64 8.67
N ALA A 54 13.48 -9.40 9.01
CA ALA A 54 13.93 -8.26 8.24
C ALA A 54 15.33 -7.84 8.69
N PRO A 55 16.33 -7.79 7.78
CA PRO A 55 17.69 -7.41 8.12
C PRO A 55 17.71 -6.05 8.85
N GLY A 56 18.65 -5.88 9.79
CA GLY A 56 18.70 -4.80 10.78
C GLY A 56 18.74 -3.35 10.27
N HIS A 57 18.61 -3.13 8.95
CA HIS A 57 18.61 -1.82 8.31
C HIS A 57 17.21 -1.35 7.86
N GLU A 58 16.14 -2.10 8.14
CA GLU A 58 14.78 -1.77 7.68
C GLU A 58 13.97 -0.79 8.55
N GLY A 59 14.58 -0.18 9.57
CA GLY A 59 14.02 0.99 10.26
C GLY A 59 12.76 0.79 11.10
N ILE A 60 12.22 -0.44 11.21
CA ILE A 60 11.06 -0.78 12.04
C ILE A 60 11.47 -1.88 13.01
N SER A 61 11.46 -1.62 14.31
CA SER A 61 11.72 -2.66 15.31
C SER A 61 10.51 -3.57 15.51
N THR A 62 10.70 -4.76 16.08
CA THR A 62 9.61 -5.69 16.43
C THR A 62 8.53 -5.02 17.30
N HIS A 63 8.95 -4.18 18.26
CA HIS A 63 8.03 -3.43 19.11
C HIS A 63 7.22 -2.37 18.36
N GLN A 64 7.74 -1.85 17.25
CA GLN A 64 7.08 -0.82 16.44
C GLN A 64 6.17 -1.42 15.38
N SER A 65 6.37 -2.67 14.95
CA SER A 65 5.69 -3.25 13.78
C SER A 65 4.17 -3.13 13.82
N ILE A 66 3.51 -3.44 14.96
CA ILE A 66 2.04 -3.35 15.04
C ILE A 66 1.54 -1.90 14.99
N HIS A 67 2.27 -0.95 15.59
CA HIS A 67 1.94 0.46 15.53
C HIS A 67 2.18 1.03 14.12
N THR A 68 3.28 0.64 13.48
CA THR A 68 3.57 1.00 12.09
C THR A 68 2.49 0.47 11.17
N LEU A 69 2.05 -0.79 11.34
CA LEU A 69 0.96 -1.35 10.56
C LEU A 69 -0.36 -0.60 10.79
N ALA A 70 -0.74 -0.37 12.05
CA ALA A 70 -1.98 0.34 12.38
C ALA A 70 -2.00 1.75 11.76
N ARG A 71 -0.88 2.47 11.79
CA ARG A 71 -0.76 3.76 11.11
C ARG A 71 -0.84 3.64 9.60
N ALA A 72 -0.11 2.70 9.02
CA ALA A 72 -0.11 2.44 7.58
C ALA A 72 -1.48 2.03 7.02
N LEU A 73 -2.39 1.50 7.85
CA LEU A 73 -3.75 1.07 7.47
C LEU A 73 -4.84 2.13 7.74
N THR A 74 -4.53 3.21 8.47
CA THR A 74 -5.51 4.23 8.87
C THR A 74 -5.34 5.52 8.09
N ALA A 75 -6.30 6.45 8.23
CA ALA A 75 -6.41 7.70 7.46
C ALA A 75 -5.19 8.63 7.52
N ALA A 76 -4.15 8.30 8.29
CA ALA A 76 -2.88 9.01 8.33
C ALA A 76 -1.86 8.54 7.27
N GLY A 77 -2.18 7.53 6.46
CA GLY A 77 -1.32 7.05 5.38
C GLY A 77 0.06 6.55 5.85
N ALA A 78 1.01 6.40 4.92
CA ALA A 78 2.32 5.74 5.17
C ALA A 78 2.90 6.09 6.55
N ALA A 79 3.31 5.08 7.32
CA ALA A 79 3.71 5.24 8.72
C ALA A 79 4.94 6.15 8.96
N PHE A 80 5.47 6.80 7.93
CA PHE A 80 6.53 7.80 8.06
C PHE A 80 6.19 9.09 7.30
N GLN A 81 4.92 9.51 7.28
CA GLN A 81 4.60 10.90 6.92
C GLN A 81 4.93 11.80 8.13
N PRO A 82 5.92 12.71 8.02
CA PRO A 82 6.21 13.65 9.09
C PRO A 82 5.01 14.58 9.26
N ALA A 83 4.55 14.78 10.50
CA ALA A 83 3.60 15.85 10.79
C ALA A 83 4.29 17.19 10.50
N ALA A 84 3.62 18.10 9.80
CA ALA A 84 4.11 19.46 9.64
C ALA A 84 4.23 20.10 11.04
N PRO A 85 5.35 20.76 11.38
CA PRO A 85 5.47 21.40 12.68
C PRO A 85 4.49 22.58 12.78
N GLY A 86 3.46 22.46 13.62
CA GLY A 86 2.51 23.52 13.93
C GLY A 86 1.04 23.19 13.65
N GLU A 87 0.73 22.09 12.98
CA GLU A 87 -0.65 21.66 12.75
C GLU A 87 -1.12 20.70 13.85
N GLY A 88 -2.32 20.96 14.38
CA GLY A 88 -3.00 20.08 15.33
C GLY A 88 -3.23 18.69 14.73
N MET A 89 -3.74 17.76 15.55
CA MET A 89 -3.87 16.32 15.29
C MET A 89 -4.69 15.90 14.04
N ALA A 90 -5.12 16.85 13.19
CA ALA A 90 -5.69 16.60 11.87
C ALA A 90 -4.59 16.83 10.81
N ALA A 91 -4.08 15.75 10.24
CA ALA A 91 -3.11 15.81 9.15
C ALA A 91 -3.78 16.34 7.87
N GLU A 92 -3.74 17.66 7.63
CA GLU A 92 -4.20 18.30 6.40
C GLU A 92 -3.40 17.89 5.14
N GLY A 93 -2.41 16.99 5.30
CA GLY A 93 -1.61 16.42 4.23
C GLY A 93 -1.54 14.90 4.18
N ALA A 94 -2.45 14.17 4.83
CA ALA A 94 -2.46 12.72 4.69
C ALA A 94 -2.98 12.30 3.31
N LEU A 95 -2.24 11.39 2.64
CA LEU A 95 -2.70 10.85 1.36
C LEU A 95 -3.97 10.02 1.57
N PRO A 96 -4.93 10.08 0.64
CA PRO A 96 -6.08 9.19 0.71
C PRO A 96 -5.57 7.75 0.61
N LEU A 97 -6.19 6.82 1.37
CA LEU A 97 -5.78 5.41 1.34
C LEU A 97 -5.86 4.83 -0.07
N THR A 98 -6.75 5.33 -0.92
CA THR A 98 -6.89 4.98 -2.34
C THR A 98 -5.70 5.42 -3.21
N SER A 99 -4.78 6.25 -2.71
CA SER A 99 -3.51 6.62 -3.34
C SER A 99 -2.31 5.89 -2.75
N LEU A 100 -2.53 4.89 -1.89
CA LEU A 100 -1.48 4.02 -1.36
C LEU A 100 -1.58 2.63 -1.96
N VAL A 101 -0.44 2.07 -2.35
CA VAL A 101 -0.32 0.69 -2.83
C VAL A 101 0.24 -0.18 -1.71
N LEU A 102 -0.43 -1.29 -1.40
CA LEU A 102 -0.01 -2.24 -0.38
C LEU A 102 0.14 -3.64 -0.97
N SER A 103 1.26 -4.29 -0.69
CA SER A 103 1.48 -5.70 -0.96
C SER A 103 1.47 -6.51 0.34
N ASP A 104 1.40 -7.83 0.23
CA ASP A 104 1.48 -8.76 1.36
C ASP A 104 2.90 -8.92 1.94
N GLY A 105 3.91 -8.35 1.28
CA GLY A 105 5.33 -8.46 1.64
C GLY A 105 5.94 -9.84 1.43
N ALA A 106 5.25 -10.76 0.74
CA ALA A 106 5.74 -12.13 0.53
C ALA A 106 6.86 -12.20 -0.53
N TRP A 107 6.94 -11.23 -1.45
CA TRP A 107 8.01 -11.17 -2.44
C TRP A 107 9.40 -10.98 -1.82
N ARG A 108 9.47 -10.39 -0.61
CA ARG A 108 10.74 -10.03 0.01
C ARG A 108 11.52 -11.27 0.40
N HIS A 109 10.90 -12.28 1.02
CA HIS A 109 11.56 -13.52 1.48
C HIS A 109 10.56 -14.69 1.48
N GLY A 110 11.06 -15.92 1.31
CA GLY A 110 10.31 -17.15 1.05
C GLY A 110 9.32 -17.63 2.13
N VAL A 111 8.97 -18.93 2.06
CA VAL A 111 7.82 -19.59 2.73
C VAL A 111 7.52 -19.04 4.14
N ARG A 112 6.34 -18.45 4.29
CA ARG A 112 5.76 -18.03 5.58
C ARG A 112 4.90 -19.16 6.14
N GLU A 113 4.66 -19.13 7.45
CA GLU A 113 3.57 -19.94 8.03
C GLU A 113 2.27 -19.63 7.29
N GLN A 114 1.52 -20.68 6.94
CA GLN A 114 0.39 -20.57 6.01
C GLN A 114 -0.67 -19.57 6.50
N GLU A 115 -1.00 -19.59 7.79
CA GLU A 115 -1.97 -18.67 8.38
C GLU A 115 -1.50 -17.22 8.35
N ALA A 116 -0.23 -16.98 8.73
CA ALA A 116 0.36 -15.65 8.74
C ALA A 116 0.46 -15.06 7.31
N GLY A 117 0.79 -15.89 6.32
CA GLY A 117 0.80 -15.52 4.91
C GLY A 117 -0.60 -15.14 4.40
N LEU A 118 -1.62 -15.94 4.74
CA LEU A 118 -3.01 -15.65 4.37
C LEU A 118 -3.53 -14.38 5.05
N ALA A 119 -3.18 -14.13 6.31
CA ALA A 119 -3.56 -12.91 7.03
C ALA A 119 -2.98 -11.65 6.36
N ALA A 120 -1.69 -11.67 5.97
CA ALA A 120 -1.08 -10.55 5.25
C ALA A 120 -1.72 -10.32 3.88
N LEU A 121 -2.00 -11.40 3.14
CA LEU A 121 -2.69 -11.33 1.86
C LEU A 121 -4.12 -10.80 1.99
N ALA A 122 -4.84 -11.21 3.04
CA ALA A 122 -6.17 -10.69 3.35
C ALA A 122 -6.13 -9.17 3.59
N LEU A 123 -5.17 -8.71 4.40
CA LEU A 123 -5.00 -7.29 4.70
C LEU A 123 -4.64 -6.47 3.45
N SER A 124 -3.76 -6.96 2.57
CA SER A 124 -3.46 -6.24 1.33
C SER A 124 -4.67 -6.15 0.40
N LEU A 125 -5.53 -7.18 0.34
CA LEU A 125 -6.67 -7.24 -0.57
C LEU A 125 -7.93 -6.51 -0.04
N LEU A 126 -8.14 -6.51 1.27
CA LEU A 126 -9.39 -6.05 1.89
C LEU A 126 -9.29 -4.68 2.57
N THR A 127 -8.15 -4.00 2.48
CA THR A 127 -8.01 -2.61 2.92
C THR A 127 -8.36 -1.63 1.80
N PRO A 128 -8.69 -0.36 2.09
CA PRO A 128 -8.98 0.64 1.06
C PRO A 128 -7.82 0.94 0.09
N GLN A 129 -6.60 0.53 0.44
CA GLN A 129 -5.39 0.69 -0.37
C GLN A 129 -5.47 -0.11 -1.66
N ILE A 130 -4.74 0.33 -2.69
CA ILE A 130 -4.62 -0.38 -3.97
C ILE A 130 -3.81 -1.66 -3.70
N PRO A 131 -4.39 -2.86 -3.93
CA PRO A 131 -3.67 -4.10 -3.73
C PRO A 131 -2.64 -4.31 -4.84
N LEU A 132 -1.41 -4.68 -4.46
CA LEU A 132 -0.40 -5.25 -5.36
C LEU A 132 -0.16 -6.70 -4.98
N VAL A 133 -0.47 -7.62 -5.90
CA VAL A 133 -0.27 -9.07 -5.71
C VAL A 133 0.84 -9.52 -6.66
N PHE A 134 1.86 -10.17 -6.11
CA PHE A 134 2.93 -10.77 -6.88
C PHE A 134 2.55 -12.19 -7.31
N ASP A 135 3.09 -12.66 -8.44
CA ASP A 135 2.78 -13.99 -8.97
C ASP A 135 3.16 -15.09 -7.97
N GLU A 136 4.28 -14.88 -7.25
CA GLU A 136 4.76 -15.68 -6.11
C GLU A 136 3.68 -15.94 -5.05
N THR A 137 2.81 -14.97 -4.82
CA THR A 137 1.81 -15.00 -3.74
C THR A 137 0.63 -15.91 -4.08
N ALA A 138 0.33 -16.14 -5.37
CA ALA A 138 -0.85 -16.89 -5.84
C ALA A 138 -0.49 -18.18 -6.60
N ARG A 139 0.71 -18.74 -6.35
CA ARG A 139 1.22 -19.90 -7.10
C ARG A 139 0.45 -21.21 -6.88
N ASP A 140 -0.12 -21.42 -5.70
CA ASP A 140 -0.94 -22.61 -5.42
C ASP A 140 -2.44 -22.34 -5.57
N ALA A 141 -3.20 -23.40 -5.84
CA ALA A 141 -4.63 -23.31 -6.14
C ALA A 141 -5.47 -22.74 -5.00
N ASP A 142 -5.11 -23.04 -3.75
CA ASP A 142 -5.83 -22.57 -2.57
C ASP A 142 -5.65 -21.06 -2.40
N ARG A 143 -4.42 -20.57 -2.58
CA ARG A 143 -4.11 -19.13 -2.55
C ARG A 143 -4.73 -18.40 -3.74
N ALA A 144 -4.70 -18.98 -4.93
CA ALA A 144 -5.36 -18.38 -6.10
C ALA A 144 -6.88 -18.24 -5.85
N HIS A 145 -7.52 -19.27 -5.29
CA HIS A 145 -8.93 -19.23 -4.93
C HIS A 145 -9.21 -18.19 -3.83
N PHE A 146 -8.32 -18.08 -2.84
CA PHE A 146 -8.39 -17.06 -1.80
C PHE A 146 -8.35 -15.65 -2.38
N VAL A 147 -7.39 -15.36 -3.27
CA VAL A 147 -7.26 -14.06 -3.95
C VAL A 147 -8.53 -13.73 -4.72
N GLN A 148 -9.05 -14.67 -5.52
CA GLN A 148 -10.29 -14.48 -6.27
C GLN A 148 -11.47 -14.14 -5.36
N SER A 149 -11.62 -14.88 -4.26
CA SER A 149 -12.69 -14.67 -3.28
C SER A 149 -12.58 -13.29 -2.62
N ALA A 150 -11.38 -12.90 -2.18
CA ALA A 150 -11.12 -11.61 -1.58
C ALA A 150 -11.35 -10.45 -2.57
N LEU A 151 -10.98 -10.60 -3.84
CA LEU A 151 -11.27 -9.62 -4.89
C LEU A 151 -12.77 -9.48 -5.16
N ALA A 152 -13.52 -10.58 -5.13
CA ALA A 152 -14.99 -10.53 -5.23
C ALA A 152 -15.62 -9.79 -4.04
N VAL A 153 -15.12 -10.03 -2.82
CA VAL A 153 -15.53 -9.29 -1.62
C VAL A 153 -15.20 -7.80 -1.77
N ARG A 154 -13.99 -7.46 -2.20
CA ARG A 154 -13.56 -6.08 -2.44
C ARG A 154 -14.48 -5.38 -3.43
N ALA A 155 -14.74 -6.01 -4.58
CA ALA A 155 -15.58 -5.44 -5.64
C ALA A 155 -17.01 -5.16 -5.15
N LYS A 156 -17.58 -6.04 -4.31
CA LYS A 156 -18.95 -5.90 -3.82
C LYS A 156 -19.10 -4.99 -2.61
N LEU A 157 -18.14 -5.00 -1.69
CA LEU A 157 -18.30 -4.37 -0.37
C LEU A 157 -17.38 -3.16 -0.18
N ILE A 158 -16.21 -3.13 -0.80
CA ILE A 158 -15.21 -2.08 -0.57
C ILE A 158 -15.28 -1.04 -1.67
N SER A 159 -15.13 -1.44 -2.94
CA SER A 159 -15.08 -0.53 -4.09
C SER A 159 -16.25 0.46 -4.17
N PRO A 160 -17.52 0.09 -3.89
CA PRO A 160 -18.63 1.04 -3.92
C PRO A 160 -18.53 2.15 -2.86
N ARG A 161 -17.78 1.93 -1.78
CA ARG A 161 -17.55 2.92 -0.72
C ARG A 161 -16.33 3.80 -0.99
N LEU A 162 -15.56 3.48 -2.04
CA LEU A 162 -14.37 4.24 -2.45
C LEU A 162 -14.62 5.13 -3.67
N SER A 163 -15.83 5.09 -4.27
CA SER A 163 -16.17 5.87 -5.47
C SER A 163 -15.96 7.36 -5.29
N ASP A 164 -16.21 7.86 -4.08
CA ASP A 164 -16.16 9.27 -3.73
C ASP A 164 -14.78 9.69 -3.21
N CYS A 165 -13.85 8.73 -3.07
CA CYS A 165 -12.49 8.91 -2.56
C CYS A 165 -11.45 9.06 -3.68
N ARG A 166 -11.86 9.44 -4.89
CA ARG A 166 -10.90 9.73 -5.97
C ARG A 166 -10.10 10.99 -5.61
N PRO A 167 -8.77 10.98 -5.78
CA PRO A 167 -7.99 12.20 -5.63
C PRO A 167 -8.54 13.24 -6.60
N GLN A 168 -8.90 14.42 -6.09
CA GLN A 168 -9.22 15.57 -6.92
C GLN A 168 -7.90 16.05 -7.53
N SER A 169 -7.76 15.87 -8.84
CA SER A 169 -6.67 16.40 -9.66
C SER A 169 -6.79 17.91 -9.84
#